data_AF-A0A2A2KFU7-F1
#
_entry.id   AF-A0A2A2KFU7-F1
#
_cell.length_a   1.000
_cell.length_b   1.000
_cell.length_c   1.000
_cell.angle_alpha   90.00
_cell.angle_beta   90.00
_cell.angle_gamma   90.00
#
_symmetry.space_group_name_H-M   'P 1'
#
loop_
_entity.id
_entity.type
_entity.pdbx_description
1 polymer ?
#
loop_
_entity_poly.entity_id
_entity_poly.type
_entity_poly.pdbx_seq_one_letter_code
_entity_poly.pdbx_strand_id
1 'polypeptide(L)'
;MCGSSVRQLEAPTSSSQIYSSHGYSCLFNSDCVRISADVVSAILLNVRTYLRVYALKVFERWFPSEDCVSSPNVLALLVIDGFINDVRKIPYVRIHSGSTKLNFALGNIQSEATNAIVQGWPMARVIADLVDDIGYALKELHELNGEVRDHSVPSWARRLFLVCAGLVAFALLVEWYIVRRKLGVQKSGGGLKISTGRSKTHLMF
;
A
#
# COMPACT_ATOMS: atom_id res chain seq x y z
N MET A 1 -20.33 -22.01 -27.64
CA MET A 1 -19.03 -21.86 -26.95
C MET A 1 -18.19 -20.89 -27.75
N CYS A 2 -17.97 -19.66 -27.28
CA CYS A 2 -16.95 -18.80 -27.89
C CYS A 2 -15.60 -19.32 -27.48
N GLY A 3 -15.08 -20.25 -28.28
CA GLY A 3 -13.74 -20.80 -28.08
C GLY A 3 -12.73 -19.66 -28.04
N SER A 4 -11.87 -19.69 -27.02
CA SER A 4 -10.40 -19.44 -27.02
C SER A 4 -9.76 -18.36 -27.93
N SER A 5 -10.56 -17.53 -28.61
CA SER A 5 -10.19 -16.73 -29.79
C SER A 5 -10.53 -15.25 -29.61
N VAL A 6 -10.87 -14.80 -28.41
CA VAL A 6 -10.91 -13.36 -28.11
C VAL A 6 -9.50 -12.92 -27.72
N ARG A 7 -8.55 -13.00 -28.66
CA ARG A 7 -7.15 -12.63 -28.40
C ARG A 7 -6.84 -11.18 -28.75
N GLN A 8 -7.66 -10.52 -29.57
CA GLN A 8 -7.47 -9.12 -29.94
C GLN A 8 -8.79 -8.54 -30.47
N LEU A 9 -9.42 -7.66 -29.69
CA LEU A 9 -10.56 -6.86 -30.13
C LEU A 9 -10.10 -5.41 -30.19
N GLU A 10 -10.26 -4.78 -31.35
CA GLU A 10 -10.07 -3.34 -31.49
C GLU A 10 -11.17 -2.57 -30.74
N ALA A 11 -11.11 -1.24 -30.71
CA ALA A 11 -12.24 -0.46 -30.20
C ALA A 11 -13.39 -0.48 -31.23
N PRO A 12 -14.66 -0.67 -30.83
CA PRO A 12 -15.77 -0.61 -31.77
C PRO A 12 -15.96 0.82 -32.27
N THR A 13 -16.26 0.99 -33.55
CA THR A 13 -16.47 2.32 -34.17
C THR A 13 -17.93 2.76 -34.18
N SER A 14 -18.86 1.84 -33.87
CA SER A 14 -20.29 2.11 -33.82
C SER A 14 -21.02 1.15 -32.88
N SER A 15 -22.20 1.57 -32.40
CA SER A 15 -23.05 0.75 -31.53
C SER A 15 -23.60 -0.49 -32.22
N SER A 16 -23.84 -0.43 -33.54
CA SER A 16 -24.29 -1.57 -34.34
C SER A 16 -23.23 -2.67 -34.39
N GLN A 17 -21.93 -2.32 -34.43
CA GLN A 17 -20.82 -3.26 -34.46
C GLN A 17 -20.72 -4.09 -33.16
N ILE A 18 -21.11 -3.53 -32.02
CA ILE A 18 -21.10 -4.23 -30.72
C ILE A 18 -22.08 -5.40 -30.70
N TYR A 19 -23.22 -5.25 -31.38
CA TYR A 19 -24.29 -6.26 -31.41
C TYR A 19 -24.24 -7.17 -32.64
N SER A 20 -23.72 -6.69 -33.77
CA SER A 20 -23.70 -7.44 -35.03
C SER A 20 -22.45 -8.30 -35.22
N SER A 21 -21.31 -7.88 -34.69
CA SER A 21 -20.05 -8.60 -34.85
C SER A 21 -19.94 -9.73 -33.84
N HIS A 22 -19.68 -10.95 -34.33
CA HIS A 22 -19.65 -12.17 -33.54
C HIS A 22 -18.69 -12.12 -32.34
N GLY A 23 -17.58 -11.39 -32.43
CA GLY A 23 -16.62 -11.25 -31.33
C GLY A 23 -17.14 -10.39 -30.18
N TYR A 24 -17.77 -9.25 -30.50
CA TYR A 24 -18.35 -8.34 -29.52
C TYR A 24 -19.67 -8.85 -28.97
N SER A 25 -20.54 -9.38 -29.84
CA SER A 25 -21.82 -9.93 -29.44
C SER A 25 -21.61 -11.09 -28.47
N CYS A 26 -20.59 -11.94 -28.66
CA CYS A 26 -20.33 -12.97 -27.68
C CYS A 26 -19.82 -12.46 -26.32
N LEU A 27 -19.00 -11.42 -26.31
CA LEU A 27 -18.46 -10.86 -25.06
C LEU A 27 -19.51 -10.04 -24.29
N PHE A 28 -20.40 -9.36 -25.01
CA PHE A 28 -21.30 -8.34 -24.48
C PHE A 28 -22.79 -8.75 -24.49
N ASN A 29 -23.17 -9.78 -25.24
CA ASN A 29 -24.53 -10.32 -25.26
C ASN A 29 -24.58 -11.57 -24.36
N SER A 30 -24.74 -11.32 -23.06
CA SER A 30 -25.09 -12.35 -22.08
C SER A 30 -26.51 -12.09 -21.58
N ASP A 31 -27.33 -13.14 -21.45
CA ASP A 31 -28.73 -13.00 -21.02
C ASP A 31 -28.87 -12.41 -19.61
N CYS A 32 -27.82 -12.52 -18.78
CA CYS A 32 -27.82 -12.06 -17.40
C CYS A 32 -27.28 -10.62 -17.21
N VAL A 33 -26.43 -10.11 -18.12
CA VAL A 33 -25.84 -8.77 -17.99
C VAL A 33 -25.77 -8.08 -19.35
N ARG A 34 -26.85 -7.37 -19.72
CA ARG A 34 -26.86 -6.49 -20.88
C ARG A 34 -26.21 -5.15 -20.54
N ILE A 35 -25.35 -4.67 -21.42
CA ILE A 35 -24.74 -3.34 -21.29
C ILE A 35 -25.80 -2.29 -21.64
N SER A 36 -25.96 -1.27 -20.79
CA SER A 36 -26.91 -0.17 -21.02
C SER A 36 -26.48 0.72 -22.18
N ALA A 37 -27.44 1.37 -22.84
CA ALA A 37 -27.17 2.28 -23.97
C ALA A 37 -26.19 3.41 -23.61
N ASP A 38 -26.19 3.86 -22.35
CA ASP A 38 -25.28 4.88 -21.83
C ASP A 38 -23.83 4.39 -21.72
N VAL A 39 -23.63 3.12 -21.39
CA VAL A 39 -22.29 2.52 -21.35
C VAL A 39 -21.77 2.28 -22.77
N VAL A 40 -22.65 1.93 -23.71
CA VAL A 40 -22.30 1.81 -25.14
C VAL A 40 -21.88 3.15 -25.72
N SER A 41 -22.59 4.24 -25.44
CA SER A 41 -22.18 5.57 -25.91
C SER A 41 -20.87 6.03 -25.25
N ALA A 42 -20.67 5.75 -23.96
CA ALA A 42 -19.43 6.07 -23.26
C ALA A 42 -18.21 5.25 -23.74
N ILE A 43 -18.42 4.01 -24.21
CA ILE A 43 -17.41 3.16 -24.85
C ILE A 43 -16.92 3.80 -26.16
N LEU A 44 -17.84 4.30 -26.98
CA LEU A 44 -17.52 4.89 -28.28
C LEU A 44 -16.80 6.25 -28.17
N LEU A 45 -17.06 6.99 -27.09
CA LEU A 45 -16.49 8.32 -26.87
C LEU A 45 -15.12 8.29 -26.19
N ASN A 46 -14.80 7.26 -25.41
CA ASN A 46 -13.58 7.22 -24.60
C ASN A 46 -12.97 5.82 -24.54
N VAL A 47 -11.77 5.68 -25.14
CA VAL A 47 -11.00 4.43 -25.16
C VAL A 47 -10.69 3.93 -23.75
N ARG A 48 -10.42 4.80 -22.77
CA ARG A 48 -10.19 4.38 -21.38
C ARG A 48 -11.43 3.77 -20.75
N THR A 49 -12.61 4.29 -21.08
CA THR A 49 -13.90 3.72 -20.63
C THR A 49 -14.13 2.38 -21.29
N TYR A 50 -13.86 2.27 -22.60
CA TYR A 50 -13.90 0.99 -23.31
C TYR A 50 -13.01 -0.07 -22.66
N LEU A 51 -11.72 0.23 -22.44
CA LEU A 51 -10.78 -0.71 -21.85
C LEU A 51 -11.19 -1.15 -20.44
N ARG A 52 -11.78 -0.23 -19.65
CA ARG A 52 -12.31 -0.55 -18.33
C ARG A 52 -13.48 -1.53 -18.41
N VAL A 53 -14.45 -1.29 -19.30
CA VAL A 53 -15.62 -2.16 -19.46
C VAL A 53 -15.21 -3.51 -20.07
N TYR A 54 -14.29 -3.49 -21.03
CA TYR A 54 -13.72 -4.69 -21.63
C TYR A 54 -13.04 -5.58 -20.59
N ALA A 55 -12.14 -5.02 -19.78
CA ALA A 55 -11.46 -5.77 -18.72
C ALA A 55 -12.44 -6.41 -17.72
N LEU A 56 -13.47 -5.67 -17.31
CA LEU A 56 -14.51 -6.18 -16.42
C LEU A 56 -15.27 -7.36 -17.05
N LYS A 57 -15.70 -7.23 -18.31
CA LYS A 57 -16.48 -8.27 -19.00
C LYS A 57 -15.65 -9.53 -19.27
N VAL A 58 -14.38 -9.37 -19.60
CA VAL A 58 -13.43 -10.49 -19.71
C VAL A 58 -13.29 -11.20 -18.36
N PHE A 59 -13.12 -10.44 -17.27
CA PHE A 59 -13.00 -10.99 -15.92
C PHE A 59 -14.25 -11.80 -15.51
N GLU A 60 -15.44 -11.22 -15.61
CA GLU A 60 -16.71 -11.90 -15.28
C GLU A 60 -16.89 -13.21 -16.06
N ARG A 61 -16.40 -13.25 -17.29
CA ARG A 61 -16.53 -14.43 -18.15
C ARG A 61 -15.49 -15.50 -17.86
N TRP A 62 -14.26 -15.12 -17.54
CA TRP A 62 -13.16 -16.06 -17.23
C TRP A 62 -13.26 -16.60 -15.80
N PHE A 63 -13.85 -15.82 -14.90
CA PHE A 63 -14.02 -16.17 -13.50
C PHE A 63 -15.51 -16.11 -13.12
N PRO A 64 -16.34 -17.03 -13.64
CA PRO A 64 -17.76 -17.09 -13.29
C PRO A 64 -17.91 -17.36 -11.79
N SER A 65 -18.86 -16.68 -11.14
CA SER A 65 -19.09 -16.77 -9.70
C SER A 65 -19.87 -18.04 -9.30
N GLU A 66 -19.42 -19.20 -9.74
CA GLU A 66 -19.95 -20.49 -9.25
C GLU A 66 -19.16 -20.88 -7.99
N ASP A 67 -19.76 -20.58 -6.85
CA ASP A 67 -19.53 -21.01 -5.46
C ASP A 67 -18.23 -21.74 -5.04
N CYS A 68 -17.76 -21.31 -3.85
CA CYS A 68 -17.15 -22.13 -2.80
C CYS A 68 -15.68 -22.59 -2.92
N VAL A 69 -14.78 -21.82 -3.55
CA VAL A 69 -13.38 -21.72 -3.08
C VAL A 69 -12.89 -20.28 -3.27
N SER A 70 -12.62 -19.60 -2.16
CA SER A 70 -12.25 -18.18 -2.10
C SER A 70 -10.79 -17.96 -2.53
N SER A 71 -10.46 -18.24 -3.79
CA SER A 71 -9.21 -17.74 -4.38
C SER A 71 -9.47 -16.35 -4.98
N PRO A 72 -8.76 -15.30 -4.55
CA PRO A 72 -8.86 -13.98 -5.18
C PRO A 72 -8.34 -14.06 -6.62
N ASN A 73 -9.25 -14.11 -7.59
CA ASN A 73 -8.90 -14.07 -9.00
C ASN A 73 -8.50 -12.63 -9.39
N VAL A 74 -7.41 -12.51 -10.15
CA VAL A 74 -6.87 -11.24 -10.62
C VAL A 74 -6.64 -11.31 -12.13
N LEU A 75 -7.12 -10.29 -12.85
CA LEU A 75 -6.88 -10.11 -14.28
C LEU A 75 -6.11 -8.80 -14.49
N ALA A 76 -4.91 -8.88 -15.05
CA ALA A 76 -4.15 -7.71 -15.48
C ALA A 76 -4.28 -7.55 -17.00
N LEU A 77 -4.82 -6.41 -17.43
CA LEU A 77 -4.89 -5.98 -18.83
C LEU A 77 -3.82 -4.92 -19.07
N LEU A 78 -2.90 -5.22 -19.99
CA LEU A 78 -1.85 -4.32 -20.44
C LEU A 78 -2.13 -3.93 -21.89
N VAL A 79 -2.42 -2.65 -22.13
CA VAL A 79 -2.62 -2.13 -23.48
C VAL A 79 -1.48 -1.19 -23.80
N ILE A 80 -0.63 -1.63 -24.73
CA ILE A 80 0.46 -0.82 -25.26
C ILE A 80 0.15 -0.56 -26.73
N ASP A 81 -0.34 0.64 -27.00
CA ASP A 81 -0.55 1.08 -28.36
C ASP A 81 0.77 1.68 -28.89
N GLY A 82 1.35 1.03 -29.90
CA GLY A 82 2.57 1.48 -30.58
C GLY A 82 3.83 1.38 -29.71
N PHE A 83 4.46 0.21 -29.68
CA PHE A 83 5.82 0.13 -29.16
C PHE A 83 6.78 0.88 -30.08
N ILE A 84 7.51 1.84 -29.50
CA ILE A 84 8.63 2.63 -30.05
C ILE A 84 8.19 3.95 -30.75
N ASN A 85 8.37 5.07 -30.05
CA ASN A 85 8.46 6.47 -30.55
C ASN A 85 7.22 7.39 -30.57
N ASP A 86 6.01 6.97 -30.18
CA ASP A 86 4.87 7.90 -30.14
C ASP A 86 4.50 8.35 -28.72
N VAL A 87 5.04 9.50 -28.31
CA VAL A 87 4.82 10.15 -27.00
C VAL A 87 3.34 10.52 -26.78
N ARG A 88 2.50 10.46 -27.83
CA ARG A 88 1.07 10.78 -27.76
C ARG A 88 0.21 9.60 -27.32
N LYS A 89 0.74 8.37 -27.32
CA LYS A 89 0.01 7.16 -26.95
C LYS A 89 0.32 6.77 -25.51
N ILE A 90 -0.67 6.92 -24.64
CA ILE A 90 -0.50 6.69 -23.20
C ILE A 90 -0.66 5.19 -22.93
N PRO A 91 0.36 4.51 -22.35
CA PRO A 91 0.22 3.11 -21.96
C PRO A 91 -0.90 2.98 -20.92
N TYR A 92 -1.74 1.96 -21.06
CA TYR A 92 -2.87 1.74 -20.17
C TYR A 92 -2.72 0.38 -19.48
N VAL A 93 -2.52 0.42 -18.18
CA VAL A 93 -2.48 -0.77 -17.31
C VAL A 93 -3.72 -0.78 -16.45
N ARG A 94 -4.47 -1.89 -16.48
CA ARG A 94 -5.64 -2.07 -15.62
C ARG A 94 -5.64 -3.45 -15.01
N ILE A 95 -5.66 -3.50 -13.68
CA ILE A 95 -5.79 -4.74 -12.92
C ILE A 95 -7.20 -4.79 -12.34
N HIS A 96 -7.88 -5.91 -12.51
CA HIS A 96 -9.21 -6.18 -12.01
C HIS A 96 -9.15 -7.37 -11.04
N SER A 97 -9.87 -7.29 -9.93
CA SER A 97 -9.94 -8.36 -8.93
C SER A 97 -11.36 -8.47 -8.40
N GLY A 98 -11.77 -9.69 -8.07
CA GLY A 98 -13.07 -9.96 -7.45
C GLY A 98 -13.13 -9.53 -5.97
N SER A 99 -11.98 -9.24 -5.34
CA SER A 99 -11.91 -8.83 -3.94
C SER A 99 -11.72 -7.32 -3.80
N THR A 100 -12.66 -6.66 -3.13
CA THR A 100 -12.58 -5.21 -2.86
C THR A 100 -11.41 -4.83 -1.95
N LYS A 101 -10.90 -5.78 -1.15
CA LYS A 101 -9.77 -5.59 -0.23
C LYS A 101 -8.44 -5.35 -0.96
N LEU A 102 -8.30 -5.84 -2.20
CA LEU A 102 -7.10 -5.66 -3.01
C LEU A 102 -7.08 -4.33 -3.79
N ASN A 103 -8.18 -3.59 -3.84
CA ASN A 103 -8.32 -2.42 -4.70
C ASN A 103 -7.24 -1.35 -4.46
N PHE A 104 -6.84 -1.15 -3.19
CA PHE A 104 -5.82 -0.17 -2.85
C PHE A 104 -4.43 -0.60 -3.35
N ALA A 105 -4.00 -1.82 -2.99
CA ALA A 105 -2.71 -2.36 -3.42
C ALA A 105 -2.61 -2.43 -4.96
N LEU A 106 -3.65 -2.96 -5.61
CA LEU A 106 -3.70 -3.06 -7.08
C LEU A 106 -3.73 -1.70 -7.78
N GLY A 107 -4.28 -0.66 -7.13
CA GLY A 107 -4.24 0.71 -7.65
C GLY A 107 -2.83 1.29 -7.67
N ASN A 108 -2.05 1.04 -6.62
CA ASN A 108 -0.64 1.45 -6.56
C ASN A 108 0.20 0.70 -7.59
N ILE A 109 0.05 -0.62 -7.67
CA ILE A 109 0.76 -1.47 -8.63
C ILE A 109 0.42 -1.06 -10.08
N GLN A 110 -0.84 -0.73 -10.39
CA GLN A 110 -1.23 -0.19 -11.70
C GLN A 110 -0.46 1.09 -12.05
N SER A 111 -0.34 2.02 -11.09
CA SER A 111 0.36 3.29 -11.29
C SER A 111 1.85 3.07 -11.52
N GLU A 112 2.47 2.19 -10.74
CA GLU A 112 3.88 1.84 -10.86
C GLU A 112 4.20 1.17 -12.20
N ALA A 113 3.43 0.16 -12.59
CA ALA A 113 3.58 -0.50 -13.89
C ALA A 113 3.38 0.48 -15.06
N THR A 114 2.40 1.38 -14.96
CA THR A 114 2.19 2.44 -15.97
C THR A 114 3.41 3.36 -16.06
N ASN A 115 3.96 3.77 -14.91
CA ASN A 115 5.14 4.63 -14.85
C ASN A 115 6.39 3.94 -15.43
N ALA A 116 6.60 2.65 -15.13
CA ALA A 116 7.70 1.87 -15.67
C ALA A 116 7.65 1.78 -17.21
N ILE A 117 6.45 1.61 -17.78
CA ILE A 117 6.26 1.61 -19.24
C ILE A 117 6.56 3.00 -19.82
N VAL A 118 6.09 4.08 -19.19
CA VAL A 118 6.37 5.47 -19.62
C VAL A 118 7.87 5.78 -19.57
N GLN A 119 8.59 5.22 -18.60
CA GLN A 119 10.05 5.34 -18.48
C GLN A 119 10.82 4.49 -19.51
N GLY A 120 10.13 3.70 -20.33
CA GLY A 120 10.76 2.88 -21.36
C GLY A 120 11.45 1.62 -20.83
N TRP A 121 11.03 1.11 -19.66
CA TRP A 121 11.56 -0.15 -19.14
C TRP A 121 11.21 -1.31 -20.08
N PRO A 122 12.07 -2.35 -20.15
CA PRO A 122 11.80 -3.50 -21.00
C PRO A 122 10.55 -4.25 -20.52
N MET A 123 9.65 -4.60 -21.45
CA MET A 123 8.35 -5.20 -21.11
C MET A 123 8.46 -6.49 -20.32
N ALA A 124 9.45 -7.32 -20.62
CA ALA A 124 9.69 -8.55 -19.88
C ALA A 124 9.91 -8.26 -18.39
N ARG A 125 10.62 -7.16 -18.07
CA ARG A 125 10.84 -6.71 -16.70
C ARG A 125 9.57 -6.13 -16.08
N VAL A 126 8.86 -5.25 -16.80
CA VAL A 126 7.60 -4.68 -16.30
C VAL A 126 6.59 -5.78 -15.97
N ILE A 127 6.49 -6.81 -16.83
CA ILE A 127 5.58 -7.94 -16.60
C ILE A 127 6.05 -8.79 -15.42
N ALA A 128 7.36 -9.04 -15.29
CA ALA A 128 7.90 -9.77 -14.15
C ALA A 128 7.62 -9.05 -12.83
N ASP A 129 7.97 -7.76 -12.75
CA ASP A 129 7.75 -6.91 -11.57
C ASP A 129 6.24 -6.85 -11.24
N LEU A 130 5.38 -6.70 -12.26
CA LEU A 130 3.92 -6.71 -12.09
C LEU A 130 3.40 -8.03 -11.50
N VAL A 131 3.90 -9.17 -11.97
CA VAL A 131 3.50 -10.50 -11.46
C VAL A 131 3.98 -10.69 -10.03
N ASP A 132 5.21 -10.28 -9.72
CA ASP A 132 5.78 -10.36 -8.38
C ASP A 132 5.00 -9.47 -7.40
N ASP A 133 4.70 -8.23 -7.77
CA ASP A 133 3.95 -7.29 -6.94
C ASP A 133 2.52 -7.76 -6.66
N ILE A 134 1.84 -8.30 -7.69
CA ILE A 134 0.53 -8.94 -7.51
C ILE A 134 0.67 -10.14 -6.58
N GLY A 135 1.71 -10.96 -6.74
CA GLY A 135 2.02 -12.09 -5.86
C GLY A 135 2.20 -11.67 -4.41
N TYR A 136 2.94 -10.58 -4.16
CA TYR A 136 3.11 -10.01 -2.82
C TYR A 136 1.79 -9.51 -2.25
N ALA A 137 0.98 -8.79 -3.03
CA ALA A 137 -0.32 -8.30 -2.58
C ALA A 137 -1.29 -9.46 -2.25
N LEU A 138 -1.27 -10.53 -3.03
CA LEU A 138 -2.05 -11.74 -2.78
C LEU A 138 -1.59 -12.48 -1.52
N LYS A 139 -0.28 -12.61 -1.34
CA LYS A 139 0.30 -13.20 -0.13
C LYS A 139 -0.07 -12.39 1.11
N GLU A 140 0.03 -11.07 1.03
CA GLU A 140 -0.34 -10.17 2.13
C GLU A 140 -1.84 -10.27 2.43
N LEU A 141 -2.71 -10.36 1.41
CA LEU A 141 -4.14 -10.62 1.62
C LEU A 141 -4.36 -11.96 2.33
N HIS A 142 -3.62 -13.00 1.97
CA HIS A 142 -3.75 -14.31 2.63
C HIS A 142 -3.27 -14.29 4.09
N GLU A 143 -2.16 -13.60 4.36
CA GLU A 143 -1.58 -13.49 5.70
C GLU A 143 -2.39 -12.59 6.63
N LEU A 144 -2.94 -11.48 6.12
CA LEU A 144 -3.61 -10.44 6.93
C LEU A 144 -5.14 -10.44 6.76
N ASN A 145 -5.72 -11.26 5.88
CA ASN A 145 -7.14 -11.24 5.52
C ASN A 145 -7.68 -9.84 5.13
N GLY A 146 -6.80 -8.95 4.68
CA GLY A 146 -7.10 -7.55 4.34
C GLY A 146 -7.15 -6.60 5.53
N GLU A 147 -6.66 -7.01 6.70
CA GLU A 147 -6.32 -6.09 7.78
C GLU A 147 -5.00 -5.38 7.46
N VAL A 148 -4.86 -4.14 7.95
CA VAL A 148 -3.61 -3.40 7.79
C VAL A 148 -2.54 -4.10 8.60
N ARG A 149 -1.34 -4.24 8.03
CA ARG A 149 -0.19 -4.80 8.73
C ARG A 149 0.06 -3.96 9.98
N ASP A 150 -0.09 -4.59 11.13
CA ASP A 150 -0.04 -3.90 12.40
C ASP A 150 1.43 -3.53 12.69
N HIS A 151 1.84 -2.32 12.28
CA HIS A 151 3.15 -1.76 12.61
C HIS A 151 3.25 -1.32 14.08
N SER A 152 2.35 -1.80 14.92
CA SER A 152 2.31 -1.48 16.33
C SER A 152 3.58 -2.00 16.99
N VAL A 153 4.23 -1.13 17.79
CA VAL A 153 5.45 -1.51 18.52
C VAL A 153 5.12 -2.74 19.36
N PRO A 154 5.92 -3.81 19.28
CA PRO A 154 5.60 -5.06 19.96
C PRO A 154 5.48 -4.82 21.46
N SER A 155 4.56 -5.54 22.11
CA SER A 155 4.21 -5.30 23.52
C SER A 155 5.41 -5.49 24.47
N TRP A 156 6.40 -6.30 24.09
CA TRP A 156 7.64 -6.45 24.85
C TRP A 156 8.50 -5.18 24.81
N ALA A 157 8.59 -4.51 23.66
CA ALA A 157 9.38 -3.28 23.50
C ALA A 157 8.74 -2.12 24.28
N ARG A 158 7.39 -2.05 24.25
CA ARG A 158 6.64 -1.11 25.10
C ARG A 158 6.90 -1.33 26.59
N ARG A 159 6.88 -2.59 27.05
CA ARG A 159 7.17 -2.95 28.44
C ARG A 159 8.61 -2.61 28.83
N LEU A 160 9.58 -2.89 27.96
CA LEU A 160 10.99 -2.57 28.20
C LEU A 160 11.21 -1.05 28.32
N PHE A 161 10.59 -0.26 27.45
CA PHE A 161 10.66 1.20 27.52
C PHE A 161 10.12 1.73 28.85
N LEU A 162 8.98 1.22 29.32
CA LEU A 162 8.39 1.61 30.61
C LEU A 162 9.31 1.25 31.79
N VAL A 163 9.95 0.08 31.75
CA VAL A 163 10.92 -0.32 32.78
C VAL A 163 12.13 0.62 32.77
N CYS A 164 12.71 0.92 31.61
CA CYS A 164 13.81 1.87 31.50
C CYS A 164 13.43 3.27 32.00
N ALA A 165 12.25 3.77 31.62
CA ALA A 165 11.76 5.07 32.09
C ALA A 165 11.59 5.08 33.63
N GLY A 166 11.06 3.99 34.20
CA GLY A 166 10.93 3.82 35.64
C GLY A 166 12.28 3.80 36.37
N LEU A 167 13.28 3.12 35.80
CA LEU A 167 14.64 3.08 36.36
C LEU A 167 15.32 4.45 36.33
N VAL A 168 15.14 5.22 35.26
CA VAL A 168 15.66 6.61 35.16
C VAL A 168 14.99 7.49 36.21
N ALA A 169 13.66 7.43 36.33
CA ALA A 169 12.94 8.19 37.35
C ALA A 169 13.39 7.80 38.77
N PHE A 170 13.60 6.51 39.03
CA PHE A 170 14.12 6.03 40.30
C PHE A 170 15.53 6.55 40.58
N ALA A 171 16.43 6.53 39.59
CA ALA A 171 17.78 7.07 39.73
C ALA A 171 17.76 8.56 40.08
N LEU A 172 16.91 9.35 39.42
CA LEU A 172 16.72 10.78 39.72
C LEU A 172 16.16 11.00 41.13
N LEU A 173 15.21 10.18 41.58
CA LEU A 173 14.67 10.26 42.94
C LEU A 173 15.71 9.90 44.00
N VAL A 174 16.54 8.88 43.75
CA VAL A 174 17.65 8.48 44.64
C VAL A 174 18.68 9.60 44.73
N GLU A 175 19.08 10.16 43.59
CA GLU A 175 20.00 11.30 43.56
C GLU A 175 19.44 12.48 44.34
N TRP A 176 18.18 12.86 44.08
CA TRP A 176 17.50 13.92 44.80
C TRP A 176 17.42 13.63 46.31
N TYR A 177 17.09 12.41 46.70
CA TYR A 177 17.03 11.98 48.10
C TYR A 177 18.39 12.07 48.79
N ILE A 178 19.46 11.59 48.15
CA ILE A 178 20.84 11.65 48.68
C ILE A 178 21.28 13.11 48.83
N VAL A 179 21.05 13.96 47.83
CA VAL A 179 21.38 15.39 47.88
C VAL A 179 20.64 16.07 49.03
N ARG A 180 19.34 15.82 49.19
CA ARG A 180 18.54 16.39 50.28
C ARG A 180 19.01 15.92 51.66
N ARG A 181 19.34 14.63 51.80
CA ARG A 181 19.89 14.07 53.04
C ARG A 181 21.25 14.70 53.38
N LYS A 182 22.14 14.89 52.41
CA LYS A 182 23.44 15.55 52.63
C LYS A 182 23.29 17.03 53.04
N LEU A 183 22.37 17.77 52.43
CA LEU A 183 22.06 19.15 52.82
C LEU A 183 21.43 19.24 54.23
N GLY A 184 20.57 18.27 54.59
CA GLY A 184 20.00 18.17 55.93
C GLY A 184 21.03 17.82 57.01
N VAL A 185 22.00 16.97 56.69
CA VAL A 185 23.11 16.61 57.58
C VAL A 185 24.08 17.79 57.76
N GLN A 186 24.39 18.55 56.72
CA GLN A 186 25.18 19.79 56.87
C GLN A 186 24.45 20.85 57.69
N LYS A 187 23.11 20.99 57.56
CA LYS A 187 22.33 21.90 58.41
C LYS A 187 22.18 21.41 59.85
N SER A 188 22.17 20.09 60.10
CA SER A 188 22.12 19.54 61.48
C SER A 188 23.48 19.45 62.17
N GLY A 189 24.60 19.45 61.42
CA GLY A 189 25.95 19.43 61.98
C GLY A 189 26.55 20.81 62.31
N GLY A 190 25.85 21.89 62.00
CA GLY A 190 26.33 23.28 62.13
C GLY A 190 25.96 23.96 63.45
N GLY A 191 26.13 23.26 64.57
CA GLY A 191 25.96 23.80 65.93
C GLY A 191 27.25 23.81 66.73
N LEU A 192 28.43 23.78 66.09
CA LEU A 192 29.71 23.94 66.76
C LEU A 192 30.25 25.34 66.52
N LYS A 193 30.22 26.14 67.60
CA LYS A 193 30.87 27.44 67.71
C LYS A 193 32.31 27.32 67.24
N ILE A 194 32.62 27.89 66.07
CA ILE A 194 34.00 28.19 65.69
C ILE A 194 34.43 29.32 66.62
N SER A 195 35.17 28.97 67.68
CA SER A 195 35.85 29.97 68.51
C SER A 195 36.91 30.64 67.64
N THR A 196 36.72 31.93 67.39
CA THR A 196 37.69 32.80 66.72
C THR A 196 38.92 32.97 67.62
N GLY A 197 39.82 31.99 67.58
CA GLY A 197 41.16 32.11 68.16
C GLY A 197 41.97 33.08 67.31
N ARG A 198 42.18 34.30 67.82
CA ARG A 198 43.15 35.26 67.27
C ARG A 198 44.52 34.59 67.15
N SER A 199 44.95 34.27 65.94
CA SER A 199 46.36 34.01 65.66
C SER A 199 47.09 35.35 65.52
N LYS A 200 47.95 35.65 66.50
CA LYS A 200 49.01 36.66 66.39
C LYS A 200 50.32 35.89 66.26
N THR A 201 50.90 35.85 65.06
CA THR A 201 52.31 35.54 64.72
C THR A 201 52.31 35.17 63.22
N HIS A 202 52.95 35.87 62.28
CA HIS A 202 54.25 36.52 62.29
C HIS A 202 54.25 37.71 61.31
N LEU A 203 54.66 38.91 61.76
CA LEU A 203 55.21 39.97 60.91
C LEU A 203 56.69 39.64 60.72
N MET A 204 57.18 39.65 59.49
CA MET A 204 58.60 39.73 59.18
C MET A 204 58.84 41.08 58.49
N PHE A 205 59.86 41.78 58.98
CA PHE A 205 60.39 43.05 58.47
C PHE A 205 61.04 42.88 57.10
#